data_AF-A0A8S3DXJ4-F1
#
_entry.id   AF-A0A8S3DXJ4-F1
#
_cell.length_a   1.000
_cell.length_b   1.000
_cell.length_c   1.000
_cell.angle_alpha   90.00
_cell.angle_beta   90.00
_cell.angle_gamma   90.00
#
_symmetry.space_group_name_H-M   'P 1'
#
loop_
_entity.id
_entity.type
_entity.pdbx_description
1 polymer ?
#
loop_
_entity_poly.entity_id
_entity_poly.type
_entity_poly.pdbx_seq_one_letter_code
_entity_poly.pdbx_strand_id
1 'polypeptide(L)'
;MSAKLLKTLCSCQTSEPRRDKLIIYEILVRLFGNQNLTNTIHGTIEQNGVGKMNDINDLALKELKRFGYTHVWYCGLLEHATITDYTVYGIRKDNPYIVKGLAGSPYAIKDYYDIDPDIAVDIPNRMSEFEKLIQRTHAHGLQVIMDFIPNHVAREYGSDVRPEEDLGINDDRTKSFSPTNDFYYIENEDFQMHNVEHIPPCID
;
A
#
# COMPACT_ATOMS: atom_id res chain seq x y z
N MET A 1 2.08 12.55 3.07
CA MET A 1 3.26 11.76 2.61
C MET A 1 4.53 12.38 3.20
N SER A 2 5.19 11.68 4.14
CA SER A 2 6.36 12.20 4.85
C SER A 2 7.52 12.58 3.91
N ALA A 3 8.23 13.66 4.23
CA ALA A 3 9.45 14.08 3.51
C ALA A 3 10.53 12.98 3.43
N LYS A 4 10.44 11.93 4.26
CA LYS A 4 11.33 10.76 4.24
C LYS A 4 11.00 9.81 3.06
N LEU A 5 9.71 9.59 2.76
CA LEU A 5 9.25 8.74 1.65
C LEU A 5 9.63 9.34 0.28
N LEU A 6 9.41 10.65 0.12
CA LEU A 6 9.78 11.38 -1.10
C LEU A 6 11.30 11.44 -1.35
N LYS A 7 12.10 11.52 -0.28
CA LYS A 7 13.57 11.51 -0.41
C LYS A 7 14.11 10.15 -0.81
N THR A 8 13.49 9.06 -0.37
CA THR A 8 13.89 7.70 -0.76
C THR A 8 13.62 7.43 -2.24
N LEU A 9 12.48 7.91 -2.76
CA LEU A 9 12.10 7.72 -4.17
C LEU A 9 12.99 8.49 -5.16
N CYS A 10 13.63 9.58 -4.73
CA CYS A 10 14.33 10.50 -5.61
C CYS A 10 15.85 10.49 -5.34
N SER A 11 16.63 9.81 -6.19
CA SER A 11 18.08 10.00 -6.19
C SER A 11 18.38 11.36 -6.82
N CYS A 12 18.89 12.30 -6.04
CA CYS A 12 19.24 13.64 -6.50
C CYS A 12 20.47 13.57 -7.42
N GLN A 13 20.24 13.39 -8.73
CA GLN A 13 21.22 13.67 -9.77
C GLN A 13 20.60 14.69 -10.72
N THR A 14 21.11 15.92 -10.65
CA THR A 14 20.85 16.99 -11.62
C THR A 14 21.47 16.60 -12.95
N SER A 15 20.74 15.83 -13.76
CA SER A 15 21.06 15.61 -15.18
C SER A 15 19.96 16.22 -16.03
N GLU A 16 20.35 16.87 -17.13
CA GLU A 16 19.51 17.27 -18.28
C GLU A 16 18.33 16.30 -18.48
N PRO A 17 17.13 16.78 -18.88
CA PRO A 17 15.96 15.93 -19.05
C PRO A 17 16.29 14.79 -20.03
N ARG A 18 16.45 13.58 -19.49
CA ARG A 18 16.75 12.38 -20.26
C ARG A 18 15.58 12.11 -21.19
N ARG A 19 15.79 12.28 -22.50
CA ARG A 19 14.85 11.89 -23.56
C ARG A 19 14.86 10.37 -23.81
N ASP A 20 15.14 9.58 -22.78
CA ASP A 20 15.20 8.13 -22.89
C ASP A 20 13.77 7.59 -22.93
N LYS A 21 13.54 6.59 -23.79
CA LYS A 21 12.23 5.95 -23.91
C LYS A 21 11.85 5.31 -22.56
N LEU A 22 10.69 5.71 -22.03
CA LEU A 22 10.14 5.11 -20.81
C LEU A 22 9.62 3.71 -21.14
N ILE A 23 10.21 2.69 -20.52
CA ILE A 23 9.80 1.29 -20.62
C ILE A 23 9.61 0.81 -19.18
N ILE A 24 8.35 0.69 -18.78
CA ILE A 24 7.94 0.45 -17.40
C ILE A 24 7.57 -1.02 -17.25
N TYR A 25 8.04 -1.65 -16.17
CA TYR A 25 7.56 -2.95 -15.71
C TYR A 25 6.71 -2.74 -14.45
N GLU A 26 5.43 -3.05 -14.54
CA GLU A 26 4.49 -2.95 -13.41
C GLU A 26 4.54 -4.22 -12.55
N ILE A 27 4.64 -4.03 -11.24
CA ILE A 27 4.68 -5.10 -10.24
C ILE A 27 3.64 -4.82 -9.17
N LEU A 28 2.66 -5.71 -9.05
CA LEU A 28 1.88 -5.85 -7.82
C LEU A 28 2.68 -6.71 -6.83
N VAL A 29 3.24 -6.07 -5.79
CA VAL A 29 4.26 -6.68 -4.91
C VAL A 29 3.77 -7.98 -4.28
N ARG A 30 2.51 -8.00 -3.82
CA ARG A 30 1.90 -9.17 -3.18
C ARG A 30 1.85 -10.42 -4.05
N LEU A 31 1.97 -10.31 -5.38
CA LEU A 31 1.90 -11.43 -6.31
C LEU A 31 3.26 -11.83 -6.88
N PHE A 32 4.16 -10.88 -7.13
CA PHE A 32 5.36 -11.09 -7.95
C PHE A 32 6.29 -12.20 -7.43
N GLY A 33 6.53 -12.21 -6.12
CA GLY A 33 7.44 -13.16 -5.47
C GLY A 33 6.76 -14.42 -4.93
N ASN A 34 5.42 -14.49 -4.97
CA ASN A 34 4.70 -15.57 -4.32
C ASN A 34 4.87 -16.89 -5.09
N GLN A 35 5.61 -17.83 -4.51
CA GLN A 35 5.81 -19.17 -5.09
C GLN A 35 4.74 -20.17 -4.67
N ASN A 36 3.85 -19.79 -3.74
CA ASN A 36 2.73 -20.63 -3.35
C ASN A 36 1.69 -20.66 -4.49
N LEU A 37 1.39 -21.87 -4.97
CA LEU A 37 0.45 -22.09 -6.07
C LEU A 37 -0.99 -22.29 -5.57
N THR A 38 -1.20 -22.31 -4.26
CA THR A 38 -2.53 -22.39 -3.65
C THR A 38 -3.32 -21.11 -3.97
N ASN A 39 -4.50 -21.28 -4.56
CA ASN A 39 -5.40 -20.18 -4.88
C ASN A 39 -6.80 -20.51 -4.34
N THR A 40 -6.89 -20.68 -3.03
CA THR A 40 -8.14 -20.93 -2.34
C THR A 40 -8.96 -19.64 -2.36
N ILE A 41 -10.19 -19.73 -2.85
CA ILE A 41 -11.16 -18.62 -2.81
C ILE A 41 -11.41 -18.27 -1.35
N HIS A 42 -11.25 -17.00 -0.98
CA HIS A 42 -11.25 -16.54 0.42
C HIS A 42 -10.21 -17.25 1.32
N GLY A 43 -9.05 -17.62 0.75
CA GLY A 43 -7.94 -18.17 1.52
C GLY A 43 -7.16 -17.09 2.26
N THR A 44 -6.70 -17.41 3.47
CA THR A 44 -5.87 -16.52 4.29
C THR A 44 -4.49 -16.28 3.69
N ILE A 45 -3.75 -15.31 4.24
CA ILE A 45 -2.38 -15.03 3.81
C ILE A 45 -1.45 -16.23 4.05
N GLU A 46 -1.69 -17.03 5.10
CA GLU A 46 -0.94 -18.26 5.37
C GLU A 46 -1.26 -19.37 4.35
N GLN A 47 -2.52 -19.45 3.92
CA GLN A 47 -2.96 -20.49 2.96
C GLN A 47 -2.48 -20.19 1.55
N ASN A 48 -2.70 -18.97 1.06
CA ASN A 48 -2.41 -18.58 -0.32
C ASN A 48 -1.00 -18.02 -0.50
N GLY A 49 -0.30 -17.69 0.59
CA GLY A 49 0.98 -17.01 0.54
C GLY A 49 0.86 -15.56 0.04
N VAL A 50 1.99 -14.86 0.10
CA VAL A 50 2.11 -13.48 -0.33
C VAL A 50 3.54 -13.21 -0.76
N GLY A 51 3.70 -12.45 -1.84
CA GLY A 51 4.99 -11.92 -2.27
C GLY A 51 5.45 -10.82 -1.33
N LYS A 52 6.75 -10.80 -1.06
CA LYS A 52 7.42 -9.89 -0.14
C LYS A 52 8.31 -8.91 -0.91
N MET A 53 8.59 -7.75 -0.32
CA MET A 53 9.48 -6.75 -0.93
C MET A 53 10.89 -7.30 -1.20
N ASN A 54 11.36 -8.26 -0.40
CA ASN A 54 12.67 -8.90 -0.60
C ASN A 54 12.69 -9.97 -1.71
N ASP A 55 11.53 -10.42 -2.20
CA ASP A 55 11.45 -11.31 -3.36
C ASP A 55 11.86 -10.62 -4.66
N ILE A 56 11.71 -9.29 -4.71
CA ILE A 56 12.22 -8.43 -5.79
C ILE A 56 13.74 -8.25 -5.59
N ASN A 57 14.47 -9.35 -5.72
CA ASN A 57 15.90 -9.47 -5.40
C ASN A 57 16.81 -9.00 -6.56
N ASP A 58 18.13 -9.11 -6.35
CA ASP A 58 19.14 -8.69 -7.33
C ASP A 58 19.02 -9.43 -8.67
N LEU A 59 18.66 -10.72 -8.64
CA LEU A 59 18.48 -11.49 -9.87
C LEU A 59 17.29 -10.95 -10.66
N ALA A 60 16.14 -10.76 -10.01
CA ALA A 60 14.95 -10.23 -10.66
C ALA A 60 15.21 -8.86 -11.31
N LEU A 61 15.83 -7.93 -10.57
CA LEU A 61 16.12 -6.58 -11.05
C LEU A 61 17.17 -6.57 -12.17
N LYS A 62 18.21 -7.40 -12.06
CA LYS A 62 19.21 -7.57 -13.12
C LYS A 62 18.56 -8.09 -14.41
N GLU A 63 17.65 -9.05 -14.30
CA GLU A 63 16.94 -9.58 -15.46
C GLU A 63 16.01 -8.52 -16.07
N LEU A 64 15.23 -7.78 -15.27
CA LEU A 64 14.42 -6.66 -15.78
C LEU A 64 15.28 -5.64 -16.54
N LYS A 65 16.45 -5.28 -15.99
CA LYS A 65 17.38 -4.38 -16.68
C LYS A 65 17.91 -4.99 -17.99
N ARG A 66 18.24 -6.29 -17.99
CA ARG A 66 18.69 -7.03 -19.19
C ARG A 66 17.62 -7.08 -20.28
N PHE A 67 16.34 -7.18 -19.90
CA PHE A 67 15.20 -7.12 -20.83
C PHE A 67 14.94 -5.70 -21.40
N GLY A 68 15.64 -4.68 -20.90
CA GLY A 68 15.59 -3.32 -21.42
C GLY A 68 14.59 -2.40 -20.70
N TYR A 69 14.03 -2.83 -19.57
CA TYR A 69 13.22 -1.94 -18.74
C TYR A 69 14.06 -0.79 -18.17
N THR A 70 13.45 0.38 -18.05
CA THR A 70 14.08 1.58 -17.49
C THR A 70 13.50 1.93 -16.12
N HIS A 71 12.25 1.54 -15.86
CA HIS A 71 11.54 1.83 -14.62
C HIS A 71 10.83 0.57 -14.11
N VAL A 72 10.69 0.47 -12.80
CA VAL A 72 9.78 -0.47 -12.14
C VAL A 72 8.70 0.33 -11.44
N TRP A 73 7.44 0.00 -11.71
CA TRP A 73 6.28 0.57 -11.04
C TRP A 73 5.79 -0.42 -9.98
N TYR A 74 5.95 -0.07 -8.71
CA TYR A 74 5.49 -0.88 -7.58
C TYR A 74 4.09 -0.43 -7.13
N CYS A 75 3.15 -1.34 -7.26
CA CYS A 75 1.76 -1.19 -6.84
C CYS A 75 1.52 -1.93 -5.52
N GLY A 76 0.60 -1.41 -4.69
CA GLY A 76 0.23 -2.03 -3.41
C GLY A 76 1.30 -1.96 -2.32
N LEU A 77 2.11 -0.90 -2.32
CA LEU A 77 3.13 -0.67 -1.30
C LEU A 77 2.57 0.01 -0.04
N LEU A 78 1.69 1.00 -0.22
CA LEU A 78 1.11 1.76 0.90
C LEU A 78 0.19 0.86 1.73
N GLU A 79 0.17 1.09 3.03
CA GLU A 79 -0.70 0.34 3.93
C GLU A 79 -2.16 0.54 3.58
N HIS A 80 -2.81 -0.56 3.21
CA HIS A 80 -4.21 -0.57 2.80
C HIS A 80 -5.04 -1.41 3.76
N ALA A 81 -6.36 -1.20 3.71
CA ALA A 81 -7.28 -1.92 4.56
C ALA A 81 -7.25 -3.42 4.24
N THR A 82 -7.06 -4.25 5.27
CA THR A 82 -6.92 -5.71 5.20
C THR A 82 -7.58 -6.33 6.43
N ILE A 83 -8.02 -7.58 6.35
CA ILE A 83 -8.56 -8.26 7.53
C ILE A 83 -7.48 -9.00 8.34
N THR A 84 -6.23 -9.05 7.86
CA THR A 84 -5.13 -9.69 8.58
C THR A 84 -4.88 -8.96 9.91
N ASP A 85 -4.81 -9.71 11.01
CA ASP A 85 -4.64 -9.13 12.35
C ASP A 85 -3.17 -8.83 12.66
N TYR A 86 -2.85 -7.53 12.73
CA TYR A 86 -1.53 -7.03 13.08
C TYR A 86 -1.50 -6.26 14.40
N THR A 87 -2.48 -6.46 15.28
CA THR A 87 -2.58 -5.77 16.58
C THR A 87 -1.38 -6.00 17.50
N VAL A 88 -0.71 -7.16 17.37
CA VAL A 88 0.55 -7.44 18.08
C VAL A 88 1.67 -6.45 17.73
N TYR A 89 1.59 -5.80 16.57
CA TYR A 89 2.52 -4.77 16.11
C TYR A 89 1.99 -3.34 16.31
N GLY A 90 0.85 -3.18 16.98
CA GLY A 90 0.21 -1.87 17.21
C GLY A 90 -0.72 -1.41 16.09
N ILE A 91 -0.87 -2.18 15.00
CA ILE A 91 -1.72 -1.82 13.86
C ILE A 91 -3.18 -2.17 14.16
N ARG A 92 -4.09 -1.21 13.97
CA ARG A 92 -5.52 -1.40 14.21
C ARG A 92 -6.14 -2.39 13.20
N LYS A 93 -7.05 -3.24 13.66
CA LYS A 93 -7.89 -4.08 12.79
C LYS A 93 -8.82 -3.23 11.94
N ASP A 94 -9.02 -3.62 10.70
CA ASP A 94 -10.04 -3.03 9.83
C ASP A 94 -11.38 -3.76 9.98
N ASN A 95 -12.46 -3.04 9.69
CA ASN A 95 -13.81 -3.59 9.72
C ASN A 95 -14.03 -4.64 8.60
N PRO A 96 -14.28 -5.91 8.96
CA PRO A 96 -14.36 -7.01 8.00
C PRO A 96 -15.53 -6.88 7.02
N TYR A 97 -16.54 -6.08 7.35
CA TYR A 97 -17.69 -5.87 6.50
C TYR A 97 -17.46 -4.79 5.43
N ILE A 98 -16.38 -4.02 5.54
CA ILE A 98 -16.03 -2.93 4.61
C ILE A 98 -14.88 -3.35 3.69
N VAL A 99 -13.94 -4.13 4.20
CA VAL A 99 -12.77 -4.58 3.44
C VAL A 99 -13.19 -5.46 2.27
N LYS A 100 -12.61 -5.21 1.09
CA LYS A 100 -12.90 -5.96 -0.14
C LYS A 100 -12.08 -7.25 -0.19
N GLY A 101 -12.66 -8.35 0.28
CA GLY A 101 -11.95 -9.63 0.41
C GLY A 101 -10.99 -9.63 1.60
N LEU A 102 -10.16 -10.66 1.75
CA LEU A 102 -9.32 -10.77 2.94
C LEU A 102 -8.09 -9.85 2.87
N ALA A 103 -7.33 -9.96 1.79
CA ALA A 103 -6.15 -9.13 1.56
C ALA A 103 -6.47 -7.65 1.28
N GLY A 104 -7.75 -7.31 1.14
CA GLY A 104 -8.17 -5.98 0.77
C GLY A 104 -7.79 -5.56 -0.65
N SER A 105 -7.89 -4.26 -0.89
CA SER A 105 -7.56 -3.64 -2.17
C SER A 105 -6.34 -2.73 -1.99
N PRO A 106 -5.30 -2.85 -2.85
CA PRO A 106 -4.11 -1.99 -2.78
C PRO A 106 -4.41 -0.50 -3.05
N TYR A 107 -5.65 -0.18 -3.45
CA TYR A 107 -6.10 1.19 -3.70
C TYR A 107 -6.99 1.73 -2.56
N ALA A 108 -7.34 0.91 -1.55
CA ALA A 108 -8.06 1.35 -0.36
C ALA A 108 -7.07 1.67 0.76
N ILE A 109 -6.31 2.77 0.60
CA ILE A 109 -5.23 3.16 1.53
C ILE A 109 -5.80 3.51 2.90
N LYS A 110 -5.25 2.96 3.98
CA LYS A 110 -5.63 3.30 5.36
C LYS A 110 -4.57 4.11 6.10
N ASP A 111 -3.31 4.05 5.65
CA ASP A 111 -2.23 4.93 6.14
C ASP A 111 -1.26 5.32 4.98
N TYR A 112 -1.13 6.63 4.72
CA TYR A 112 -0.18 7.17 3.73
C TYR A 112 1.26 7.32 4.23
N TYR A 113 1.51 7.06 5.51
CA TYR A 113 2.79 7.23 6.18
C TYR A 113 3.51 5.92 6.48
N ASP A 114 2.86 4.79 6.21
CA ASP A 114 3.41 3.46 6.40
C ASP A 114 3.29 2.56 5.15
N ILE A 115 3.93 1.39 5.22
CA ILE A 115 4.00 0.37 4.19
C ILE A 115 3.17 -0.82 4.63
N ASP A 116 2.53 -1.49 3.67
CA ASP A 116 1.65 -2.60 3.98
C ASP A 116 2.39 -3.76 4.70
N PRO A 117 1.90 -4.22 5.85
CA PRO A 117 2.55 -5.29 6.62
C PRO A 117 2.53 -6.64 5.89
N ASP A 118 1.57 -6.91 4.99
CA ASP A 118 1.49 -8.19 4.25
C ASP A 118 2.73 -8.41 3.36
N ILE A 119 3.38 -7.34 2.89
CA ILE A 119 4.53 -7.42 1.97
C ILE A 119 5.89 -7.32 2.67
N ALA A 120 5.91 -7.18 4.00
CA ALA A 120 7.15 -7.17 4.80
C ALA A 120 7.48 -8.57 5.34
N VAL A 121 8.78 -8.86 5.52
CA VAL A 121 9.22 -10.05 6.25
C VAL A 121 9.31 -9.76 7.74
N ASP A 122 9.94 -8.64 8.10
CA ASP A 122 10.00 -8.09 9.45
C ASP A 122 9.04 -6.89 9.56
N ILE A 123 7.82 -7.16 10.03
CA ILE A 123 6.73 -6.17 10.07
C ILE A 123 7.13 -4.90 10.84
N PRO A 124 7.70 -4.96 12.06
CA PRO A 124 8.20 -3.76 12.75
C PRO A 124 9.24 -2.93 11.96
N ASN A 125 9.96 -3.55 11.03
CA ASN A 125 11.01 -2.90 10.21
C ASN A 125 10.62 -2.73 8.73
N ARG A 126 9.33 -2.85 8.39
CA ARG A 126 8.80 -2.72 7.01
C ARG A 126 9.24 -1.46 6.27
N MET A 127 9.31 -0.31 6.94
CA MET A 127 9.84 0.92 6.34
C MET A 127 11.32 0.79 5.93
N SER A 128 12.13 0.07 6.71
CA SER A 128 13.52 -0.22 6.33
C SER A 128 13.59 -1.19 5.15
N GLU A 129 12.71 -2.19 5.09
CA GLU A 129 12.61 -3.08 3.93
C GLU A 129 12.21 -2.34 2.65
N PHE A 130 11.27 -1.40 2.75
CA PHE A 130 10.91 -0.51 1.65
C PHE A 130 12.10 0.33 1.18
N GLU A 131 12.82 0.99 2.10
CA GLU A 131 14.04 1.74 1.75
C GLU A 131 15.08 0.85 1.04
N LYS A 132 15.26 -0.40 1.50
CA LYS A 132 16.15 -1.38 0.85
C LYS A 132 15.68 -1.80 -0.53
N LEU A 133 14.37 -1.97 -0.75
CA LEU A 133 13.81 -2.25 -2.07
C LEU A 133 14.18 -1.13 -3.05
N ILE A 134 13.92 0.13 -2.67
CA ILE A 134 14.22 1.30 -3.52
C ILE A 134 15.71 1.42 -3.82
N GLN A 135 16.56 1.29 -2.79
CA GLN A 135 18.02 1.33 -2.97
C GLN A 135 18.51 0.22 -3.91
N ARG A 136 18.00 -1.00 -3.75
CA ARG A 136 18.34 -2.14 -4.60
C ARG A 136 17.93 -1.90 -6.05
N THR A 137 16.73 -1.37 -6.29
CA THR A 137 16.25 -1.03 -7.64
C THR A 137 17.15 0.01 -8.32
N HIS A 138 17.52 1.07 -7.59
CA HIS A 138 18.45 2.08 -8.10
C HIS A 138 19.85 1.51 -8.37
N ALA A 139 20.36 0.59 -7.52
CA ALA A 139 21.65 -0.04 -7.71
C ALA A 139 21.75 -0.86 -9.01
N HIS A 140 20.63 -1.37 -9.52
CA HIS A 140 20.53 -2.05 -10.82
C HIS A 140 20.26 -1.10 -12.01
N GLY A 141 20.31 0.22 -11.78
CA GLY A 141 20.13 1.23 -12.83
C GLY A 141 18.70 1.30 -13.36
N LEU A 142 17.71 0.90 -12.55
CA LEU A 142 16.28 1.06 -12.79
C LEU A 142 15.77 2.24 -11.95
N GLN A 143 14.81 2.99 -12.47
CA GLN A 143 14.11 4.04 -11.71
C GLN A 143 12.84 3.46 -11.08
N VAL A 144 12.32 4.11 -10.03
CA VAL A 144 11.12 3.66 -9.33
C VAL A 144 9.93 4.58 -9.61
N ILE A 145 8.77 3.95 -9.84
CA ILE A 145 7.44 4.58 -9.81
C ILE A 145 6.64 3.90 -8.69
N MET A 146 5.83 4.68 -7.99
CA MET A 146 4.96 4.19 -6.91
C MET A 146 3.55 4.76 -7.15
N ASP A 147 2.54 3.95 -6.84
CA ASP A 147 1.15 4.42 -6.81
C ASP A 147 0.92 5.48 -5.74
N PHE A 148 0.21 6.54 -6.12
CA PHE A 148 -0.33 7.52 -5.20
C PHE A 148 -1.82 7.71 -5.49
N ILE A 149 -2.68 7.50 -4.48
CA ILE A 149 -4.13 7.42 -4.64
C ILE A 149 -4.82 8.63 -3.95
N PRO A 150 -4.54 9.89 -4.30
CA PRO A 150 -5.01 11.05 -3.53
C PRO A 150 -6.53 11.29 -3.63
N ASN A 151 -7.23 10.55 -4.49
CA ASN A 151 -8.64 10.81 -4.79
C ASN A 151 -9.60 10.13 -3.81
N HIS A 152 -9.17 9.12 -3.06
CA HIS A 152 -9.93 8.46 -2.00
C HIS A 152 -9.01 7.73 -1.02
N VAL A 153 -9.60 7.19 0.05
CA VAL A 153 -8.96 6.34 1.06
C VAL A 153 -9.89 5.18 1.43
N ALA A 154 -9.39 4.23 2.21
CA ALA A 154 -10.22 3.29 2.94
C ALA A 154 -11.21 4.03 3.83
N ARG A 155 -12.38 3.43 4.07
CA ARG A 155 -13.41 4.06 4.90
C ARG A 155 -12.94 4.30 6.34
N GLU A 156 -12.06 3.44 6.84
CA GLU A 156 -11.44 3.56 8.16
C GLU A 156 -9.98 3.98 8.03
N TYR A 157 -9.73 5.08 7.31
CA TYR A 157 -8.41 5.72 7.27
C TYR A 157 -8.00 6.17 8.68
N GLY A 158 -6.72 6.01 9.00
CA GLY A 158 -6.12 6.62 10.19
C GLY A 158 -4.69 6.14 10.37
N SER A 159 -3.78 7.09 10.57
CA SER A 159 -2.35 6.79 10.68
C SER A 159 -1.92 6.54 12.12
N ASP A 160 -1.28 5.40 12.38
CA ASP A 160 -0.61 5.14 13.66
C ASP A 160 0.80 5.77 13.72
N VAL A 161 1.41 6.04 12.55
CA VAL A 161 2.71 6.72 12.41
C VAL A 161 2.62 8.24 12.57
N ARG A 162 1.54 8.85 12.06
CA ARG A 162 1.28 10.30 12.05
C ARG A 162 -0.17 10.66 12.43
N PRO A 163 -0.63 10.27 13.63
CA PRO A 163 -2.01 10.54 14.06
C PRO A 163 -2.34 12.04 14.15
N GLU A 164 -1.33 12.90 14.35
CA GLU A 164 -1.48 14.35 14.41
C GLU A 164 -1.60 15.03 13.03
N GLU A 165 -1.23 14.35 11.95
CA GLU A 165 -1.33 14.81 10.55
C GLU A 165 -2.37 13.99 9.76
N ASP A 166 -3.31 13.38 10.48
CA ASP A 166 -4.33 12.48 9.94
C ASP A 166 -5.39 13.25 9.15
N LEU A 167 -5.96 12.60 8.14
CA LEU A 167 -6.99 13.22 7.30
C LEU A 167 -8.28 13.38 8.11
N GLY A 168 -8.92 14.53 7.96
CA GLY A 168 -10.19 14.85 8.59
C GLY A 168 -10.11 15.26 10.06
N ILE A 169 -8.91 15.37 10.64
CA ILE A 169 -8.74 15.78 12.05
C ILE A 169 -9.25 17.21 12.32
N ASN A 170 -9.19 18.07 11.29
CA ASN A 170 -9.64 19.46 11.36
C ASN A 170 -10.96 19.69 10.61
N ASP A 171 -11.63 18.64 10.16
CA ASP A 171 -12.86 18.77 9.38
C ASP A 171 -14.02 19.27 10.24
N ASP A 172 -14.78 20.20 9.66
CA ASP A 172 -16.09 20.56 10.18
C ASP A 172 -17.13 19.56 9.68
N ARG A 173 -17.42 18.54 10.49
CA ARG A 173 -18.38 17.47 10.18
C ARG A 173 -19.84 17.94 10.14
N THR A 174 -20.12 19.18 10.56
CA THR A 174 -21.48 19.77 10.45
C THR A 174 -21.77 20.31 9.06
N LYS A 175 -20.78 20.32 8.16
CA LYS A 175 -20.93 20.75 6.78
C LYS A 175 -20.82 19.54 5.85
N SER A 176 -21.86 19.33 5.07
CA SER A 176 -21.85 18.32 4.00
C SER A 176 -20.72 18.53 2.99
N PHE A 177 -20.39 19.79 2.68
CA PHE A 177 -19.22 20.17 1.91
C PHE A 177 -18.52 21.41 2.49
N SER A 178 -17.19 21.36 2.53
CA SER A 178 -16.32 22.52 2.76
C SER A 178 -15.05 22.39 1.91
N PRO A 179 -14.58 23.45 1.24
CA PRO A 179 -13.31 23.40 0.52
C PRO A 179 -12.08 23.28 1.44
N THR A 180 -12.26 23.40 2.76
CA THR A 180 -11.22 23.22 3.77
C THR A 180 -11.30 21.88 4.50
N ASN A 181 -12.29 21.04 4.19
CA ASN A 181 -12.37 19.70 4.74
C ASN A 181 -11.62 18.72 3.82
N ASP A 182 -11.05 17.68 4.40
CA ASP A 182 -10.51 16.53 3.68
C ASP A 182 -11.63 15.61 3.15
N PHE A 183 -12.75 15.51 3.88
CA PHE A 183 -13.88 14.65 3.52
C PHE A 183 -15.21 15.41 3.27
N TYR A 184 -16.08 14.76 2.49
CA TYR A 184 -17.49 15.09 2.41
C TYR A 184 -18.25 14.38 3.54
N TYR A 185 -19.24 15.07 4.12
CA TYR A 185 -20.07 14.53 5.19
C TYR A 185 -21.52 14.41 4.76
N ILE A 186 -22.22 13.41 5.28
CA ILE A 186 -23.68 13.33 5.19
C ILE A 186 -24.19 13.78 6.54
N GLU A 187 -24.97 14.86 6.55
CA GLU A 187 -25.49 15.46 7.78
C GLU A 187 -26.66 14.64 8.31
N ASN A 188 -26.74 14.48 9.64
CA ASN A 188 -27.87 13.86 10.35
C ASN A 188 -28.19 12.40 9.98
N GLU A 189 -27.30 11.71 9.27
CA GLU A 189 -27.45 10.28 8.95
C GLU A 189 -26.20 9.52 9.36
N ASP A 190 -26.37 8.54 10.24
CA ASP A 190 -25.33 7.56 10.53
C ASP A 190 -25.23 6.54 9.40
N PHE A 191 -24.03 6.02 9.17
CA PHE A 191 -23.83 4.94 8.22
C PHE A 191 -24.60 3.67 8.64
N GLN A 192 -25.46 3.17 7.76
CA GLN A 192 -26.27 1.97 7.99
C GLN A 192 -25.85 0.86 7.02
N MET A 193 -25.38 -0.26 7.57
CA MET A 193 -25.09 -1.46 6.78
C MET A 193 -26.39 -2.18 6.42
N HIS A 194 -26.66 -2.34 5.13
CA HIS A 194 -27.85 -3.07 4.65
C HIS A 194 -27.41 -4.48 4.17
N ASN A 195 -28.10 -5.53 4.63
CA ASN A 195 -27.92 -6.94 4.24
C ASN A 195 -26.50 -7.51 4.43
N VAL A 196 -26.08 -7.66 5.69
CA VAL A 196 -24.80 -8.28 6.06
C VAL A 196 -24.96 -9.81 6.15
N GLU A 197 -25.14 -10.49 5.02
CA GLU A 197 -25.37 -11.95 5.02
C GLU A 197 -24.11 -12.81 4.82
N HIS A 198 -22.92 -12.23 4.71
CA HIS A 198 -21.71 -13.03 4.56
C HIS A 198 -20.46 -12.34 5.10
N ILE A 199 -20.07 -12.71 6.33
CA ILE A 199 -18.68 -12.62 6.74
C ILE A 199 -17.99 -13.85 6.14
N PRO A 200 -16.89 -13.72 5.40
CA PRO A 200 -16.09 -14.87 5.02
C PRO A 200 -15.77 -15.70 6.28
N PRO A 201 -15.88 -17.03 6.26
CA PRO A 201 -15.76 -17.89 7.45
C PRO A 201 -14.37 -17.91 8.12
N CYS A 202 -13.44 -17.07 7.67
CA CYS A 202 -12.08 -16.92 8.16
C CYS A 202 -11.88 -15.68 9.04
N ILE A 203 -12.97 -15.06 9.51
CA ILE A 203 -12.98 -13.91 10.41
C ILE A 203 -13.59 -14.38 11.73
N ASP A 204 -12.77 -15.03 12.55
CA ASP A 204 -13.10 -15.41 13.93
C ASP A 204 -12.69 -14.29 14.92
#